data_AF-A0A2H1KD48-F1
#
_entry.id   AF-A0A2H1KD48-F1
#
_cell.length_a   1.000
_cell.length_b   1.000
_cell.length_c   1.000
_cell.angle_alpha   90.00
_cell.angle_beta   90.00
_cell.angle_gamma   90.00
#
_symmetry.space_group_name_H-M   'P 1'
#
loop_
_entity.id
_entity.type
_entity.pdbx_description
1 polymer ?
#
loop_
_entity_poly.entity_id
_entity_poly.type
_entity_poly.pdbx_seq_one_letter_code
_entity_poly.pdbx_strand_id
1 'polypeptide(L)' 'MNPARRERGAPVSDRDALECQRERAEDLGARLLLDRTDDDDEPLYVFADPSGHPFCLFVG' A
#
# COMPACT_ATOMS: atom_id res chain seq x y z
N MET A 1 20.19 2.86 -11.48
CA MET A 1 19.86 1.50 -11.96
C MET A 1 19.49 0.68 -10.73
N ASN A 2 18.22 0.72 -10.33
CA ASN A 2 17.73 -0.04 -9.17
C ASN A 2 16.90 -1.23 -9.72
N PRO A 3 17.33 -2.49 -9.52
CA PRO A 3 16.76 -3.65 -10.22
C PRO A 3 15.48 -4.26 -9.59
N ALA A 4 14.75 -3.55 -8.74
CA ALA A 4 13.58 -4.09 -8.03
C ALA A 4 12.24 -4.06 -8.82
N ARG A 5 12.27 -3.84 -10.14
CA ARG A 5 11.05 -3.71 -10.96
C ARG A 5 10.54 -5.07 -11.46
N ARG A 6 10.00 -5.95 -10.60
CA ARG A 6 9.23 -7.11 -11.12
C ARG A 6 8.29 -7.85 -10.17
N GLU A 7 7.41 -7.18 -9.44
CA GLU A 7 6.31 -7.86 -8.74
C GLU A 7 5.04 -6.98 -8.90
N ARG A 8 3.92 -7.54 -9.38
CA ARG A 8 2.71 -6.81 -9.82
C ARG A 8 1.98 -6.09 -8.67
N GLY A 9 2.45 -4.92 -8.27
CA GLY A 9 1.63 -3.91 -7.59
C GLY A 9 1.18 -2.84 -8.58
N ALA A 10 0.00 -2.25 -8.37
CA ALA A 10 -0.40 -1.05 -9.09
C ALA A 10 0.29 0.14 -8.41
N PRO A 11 1.33 0.75 -9.00
CA PRO A 11 1.95 1.94 -8.41
C PRO A 11 0.90 3.05 -8.39
N VAL A 12 0.69 3.66 -7.22
CA VAL A 12 -0.04 4.93 -7.14
C VAL A 12 0.95 6.07 -7.42
N SER A 13 0.49 7.15 -8.04
CA SER A 13 1.36 8.23 -8.51
C SER A 13 2.00 9.04 -7.38
N ASP A 14 1.30 9.20 -6.25
CA ASP A 14 1.69 10.11 -5.18
C ASP A 14 1.12 9.67 -3.82
N ARG A 15 1.63 10.24 -2.72
CA ARG A 15 1.17 9.97 -1.34
C ARG A 15 -0.33 10.23 -1.16
N ASP A 16 -0.87 11.24 -1.84
CA ASP A 16 -2.32 11.54 -1.81
C ASP A 16 -3.17 10.37 -2.36
N ALA A 17 -2.73 9.78 -3.46
CA ALA A 17 -3.37 8.59 -4.01
C ALA A 17 -3.22 7.37 -3.11
N LEU A 18 -2.09 7.25 -2.39
CA LEU A 18 -1.89 6.21 -1.37
C LEU A 18 -2.90 6.37 -0.21
N GLU A 19 -3.10 7.59 0.29
CA GLU A 19 -4.09 7.88 1.32
C GLU A 19 -5.52 7.56 0.86
N CYS A 20 -5.88 7.92 -0.39
CA CYS A 20 -7.18 7.55 -0.97
C CYS A 20 -7.38 6.04 -1.06
N GLN A 21 -6.34 5.27 -1.43
CA GLN A 21 -6.43 3.81 -1.46
C GLN A 21 -6.53 3.21 -0.05
N ARG A 22 -5.84 3.80 0.93
CA ARG A 22 -6.01 3.42 2.34
C ARG A 22 -7.47 3.62 2.76
N GLU A 23 -8.05 4.80 2.55
CA GLU A 23 -9.43 5.08 2.99
C GLU A 23 -10.42 4.08 2.36
N ARG A 24 -10.22 3.75 1.09
CA ARG A 24 -11.01 2.74 0.39
C ARG A 24 -10.80 1.32 0.96
N ALA A 25 -9.57 0.97 1.33
CA ALA A 25 -9.28 -0.31 1.95
C ALA A 25 -9.98 -0.42 3.32
N GLU A 26 -9.93 0.63 4.13
CA GLU A 26 -10.63 0.72 5.42
C GLU A 26 -12.16 0.60 5.24
N ASP A 27 -12.74 1.29 4.26
CA ASP A 27 -14.17 1.21 3.93
C ASP A 27 -14.62 -0.21 3.51
N LEU A 28 -13.76 -0.93 2.79
CA LEU A 28 -13.98 -2.33 2.41
C LEU A 28 -13.79 -3.31 3.60
N GLY A 29 -13.45 -2.81 4.78
CA GLY A 29 -13.23 -3.61 5.99
C GLY A 29 -11.81 -4.20 6.10
N ALA A 30 -10.86 -3.70 5.30
CA ALA A 30 -9.47 -4.10 5.44
C ALA A 30 -8.87 -3.51 6.73
N ARG A 31 -8.00 -4.29 7.38
CA ARG A 31 -7.33 -3.92 8.62
C ARG A 31 -5.86 -3.60 8.36
N LEU A 32 -5.41 -2.42 8.78
CA LEU A 32 -3.99 -2.05 8.70
C LEU A 32 -3.13 -3.01 9.54
N LEU A 33 -2.17 -3.65 8.89
CA LEU A 33 -1.18 -4.54 9.51
C LEU A 33 0.17 -3.85 9.71
N LEU A 34 0.63 -3.11 8.70
CA LEU A 34 1.91 -2.40 8.72
C LEU A 34 1.74 -1.05 8.06
N ASP A 35 2.15 -0.01 8.78
CA ASP A 35 2.34 1.32 8.24
C ASP A 35 3.83 1.57 8.07
N ARG A 36 4.26 1.81 6.83
CA ARG A 36 5.61 2.21 6.45
C ARG A 36 5.58 3.48 5.60
N THR A 37 4.56 4.30 5.75
CA THR A 37 4.49 5.59 5.07
C THR A 37 5.41 6.66 5.64
N ASP A 38 6.10 6.35 6.73
CA ASP A 38 7.18 7.14 7.33
C ASP A 38 8.52 6.98 6.58
N ASP A 39 8.65 5.97 5.71
CA ASP A 39 9.83 5.78 4.89
C ASP A 39 9.80 6.73 3.68
N ASP A 40 10.76 7.66 3.61
CA ASP A 40 10.83 8.70 2.56
C ASP A 40 11.25 8.13 1.19
N ASP A 41 11.90 6.95 1.18
CA ASP A 41 12.35 6.27 -0.05
C ASP A 41 11.26 5.35 -0.62
N GLU A 42 10.51 4.64 0.24
CA GLU A 42 9.50 3.66 -0.21
C GLU A 42 8.25 3.62 0.71
N PRO A 43 7.37 4.64 0.64
CA PRO A 43 6.17 4.70 1.49
C PRO A 43 5.14 3.64 1.09
N LEU A 44 4.78 2.77 2.05
CA LEU A 44 3.84 1.68 1.83
C LEU A 44 2.91 1.42 3.02
N TYR A 45 1.74 0.86 2.74
CA TYR A 45 0.81 0.28 3.70
C TYR A 45 0.61 -1.21 3.41
N VAL A 46 0.51 -2.02 4.45
CA VAL A 46 0.07 -3.42 4.37
C VAL A 46 -1.25 -3.56 5.10
N PHE A 47 -2.26 -4.06 4.40
CA PHE A 47 -3.58 -4.33 4.94
C PHE A 47 -3.90 -5.82 4.90
N ALA A 48 -4.75 -6.30 5.79
CA ALA A 48 -5.42 -7.59 5.70
C ALA A 48 -6.86 -7.39 5.25
N ASP A 49 -7.30 -8.07 4.19
CA ASP A 49 -8.71 -8.08 3.84
C ASP A 49 -9.56 -8.78 4.93
N PRO A 50 -10.89 -8.63 4.96
CA PRO A 50 -11.76 -9.30 5.94
C PRO A 50 -11.64 -10.83 5.98
N SER A 51 -11.20 -11.46 4.88
CA SER A 51 -10.90 -12.90 4.78
C SER A 51 -9.51 -13.27 5.33
N GLY A 52 -8.70 -12.27 5.69
CA GLY A 52 -7.38 -12.44 6.31
C GLY A 52 -6.20 -12.50 5.34
N HIS A 53 -6.37 -12.17 4.06
CA HIS A 53 -5.24 -12.13 3.11
C HIS A 53 -4.52 -10.78 3.18
N PRO A 54 -3.19 -10.78 3.36
CA PRO A 54 -2.40 -9.56 3.33
C PRO A 54 -2.21 -9.05 1.90
N PHE A 55 -2.33 -7.74 1.72
CA PHE A 55 -2.00 -7.04 0.48
C PHE A 55 -1.28 -5.71 0.76
N CYS A 56 -0.47 -5.24 -0.20
CA CYS A 56 0.34 -4.03 -0.05
C CYS A 56 -0.15 -2.91 -0.98
N LEU A 57 -0.17 -1.69 -0.45
CA LEU A 57 -0.34 -0.44 -1.20
C LEU A 57 0.96 0.34 -1.10
N PHE A 58 1.53 0.81 -2.20
CA PHE A 58 2.79 1.56 -2.21
C PHE A 58 2.82 2.56 -3.37
N VAL A 59 3.57 3.65 -3.19
CA VAL A 59 3.87 4.62 -4.25
C VAL A 59 5.07 4.13 -5.04
N GLY A 60 5.09 4.28 -6.36
CA GLY A 60 6.22 3.82 -7.20
C GLY A 60 6.32 4.50 -8.56
#